data_AF-A0A1C8V7D8-F1
#
_entry.id   AF-A0A1C8V7D8-F1
#
_cell.length_a   1.000
_cell.length_b   1.000
_cell.length_c   1.000
_cell.angle_alpha   90.00
_cell.angle_beta   90.00
_cell.angle_gamma   90.00
#
_symmetry.space_group_name_H-M   'P 1'
#
loop_
_entity.id
_entity.type
_entity.pdbx_description
1 polymer ?
#
loop_
_entity_poly.entity_id
_entity_poly.type
_entity_poly.pdbx_seq_one_letter_code
_entity_poly.pdbx_strand_id
1 'polypeptide(L)'
;QCAAMVKAGKIFATATEDMDALTFGSDIVLRHLTFSEARKMPIQEIHLKIVLQELNLSQKEFVDLCILMGCDYTGSIRGIGPKKSIELIRDHKSIETILKNIDKDKYPPPENWNFEGARDLFVNPEVTDPETIDLKWGE
;
A
#
# COMPACT_ATOMS: atom_id res chain seq x y z
N GLN A 1 -6.42 10.44 -2.54
CA GLN A 1 -6.71 11.22 -3.78
C GLN A 1 -5.80 10.86 -4.96
N CYS A 2 -4.47 11.03 -4.89
CA CYS A 2 -3.58 10.85 -6.04
C CYS A 2 -3.69 9.46 -6.70
N ALA A 3 -3.69 8.38 -5.92
CA ALA A 3 -3.88 7.02 -6.42
C ALA A 3 -5.18 6.87 -7.23
N ALA A 4 -6.27 7.51 -6.79
CA ALA A 4 -7.55 7.49 -7.51
C ALA A 4 -7.48 8.24 -8.85
N MET A 5 -6.77 9.38 -8.90
CA MET A 5 -6.56 10.11 -10.15
C MET A 5 -5.68 9.35 -11.15
N VAL A 6 -4.68 8.60 -10.68
CA VAL A 6 -3.87 7.70 -11.53
C VAL A 6 -4.74 6.58 -12.09
N LYS A 7 -5.51 5.88 -11.24
CA LYS A 7 -6.43 4.81 -11.67
C LYS A 7 -7.48 5.29 -12.69
N ALA A 8 -7.94 6.53 -12.56
CA ALA A 8 -8.88 7.16 -13.49
C ALA A 8 -8.20 7.66 -14.79
N GLY A 9 -6.88 7.56 -14.92
CA GLY A 9 -6.14 8.05 -16.08
C GLY A 9 -6.07 9.57 -16.20
N LYS A 10 -6.43 10.33 -15.15
CA LYS A 10 -6.36 11.80 -15.14
C LYS A 10 -4.93 12.33 -15.01
N ILE A 11 -4.06 11.56 -14.36
CA ILE A 11 -2.63 11.85 -14.21
C ILE A 11 -1.80 10.59 -14.49
N PHE A 12 -0.53 10.78 -14.86
CA PHE A 12 0.37 9.69 -15.19
C PHE A 12 0.77 8.83 -13.98
N ALA A 13 1.17 9.46 -12.86
CA ALA A 13 1.68 8.76 -11.69
C ALA A 13 1.50 9.60 -10.41
N THR A 14 1.54 8.92 -9.25
CA THR A 14 1.61 9.60 -7.96
C THR A 14 3.07 9.90 -7.61
N ALA A 15 3.42 11.16 -7.45
CA ALA A 15 4.76 11.56 -7.00
C ALA A 15 4.80 11.72 -5.47
N THR A 16 5.45 10.79 -4.77
CA THR A 16 5.54 10.79 -3.30
C THR A 16 6.69 9.90 -2.83
N GLU A 17 7.20 10.16 -1.62
CA GLU A 17 8.10 9.23 -0.93
C GLU A 17 7.34 8.19 -0.10
N ASP A 18 6.04 8.41 0.11
CA ASP A 18 5.17 7.50 0.84
C ASP A 18 4.78 6.30 -0.02
N MET A 19 5.16 5.12 0.44
CA MET A 19 4.94 3.87 -0.28
C MET A 19 3.49 3.38 -0.15
N ASP A 20 2.72 3.93 0.78
CA ASP A 20 1.32 3.55 0.96
C ASP A 20 0.44 3.90 -0.26
N ALA A 21 0.92 4.77 -1.15
CA ALA A 21 0.30 5.06 -2.44
C ALA A 21 0.09 3.79 -3.29
N LEU A 22 1.00 2.80 -3.23
CA LEU A 22 0.81 1.50 -3.86
C LEU A 22 -0.29 0.68 -3.18
N THR A 23 -0.39 0.77 -1.85
CA THR A 23 -1.41 0.09 -1.05
C THR A 23 -2.81 0.65 -1.36
N PHE A 24 -2.94 1.97 -1.51
CA PHE A 24 -4.14 2.64 -2.06
C PHE A 24 -4.41 2.31 -3.54
N GLY A 25 -3.47 1.63 -4.20
CA GLY A 25 -3.60 1.10 -5.55
C GLY A 25 -3.15 2.05 -6.66
N SER A 26 -2.30 3.04 -6.40
CA SER A 26 -1.72 3.84 -7.48
C SER A 26 -0.97 2.94 -8.46
N ASP A 27 -1.34 2.97 -9.74
CA ASP A 27 -0.72 2.08 -10.75
C ASP A 27 0.77 2.35 -10.93
N ILE A 28 1.16 3.63 -10.84
CA ILE A 28 2.54 4.11 -10.94
C ILE A 28 2.82 5.06 -9.79
N VAL A 29 3.97 4.86 -9.11
CA VAL A 29 4.50 5.76 -8.08
C VAL A 29 5.89 6.23 -8.49
N LEU A 30 6.13 7.54 -8.43
CA LEU A 30 7.42 8.17 -8.66
C LEU A 30 8.02 8.65 -7.35
N ARG A 31 9.23 8.18 -7.04
CA ARG A 31 10.04 8.65 -5.93
C ARG A 31 11.20 9.50 -6.42
N HIS A 32 11.70 10.33 -5.51
CA HIS A 32 12.77 11.31 -5.70
C HIS A 32 12.42 12.46 -6.64
N LEU A 33 11.18 12.57 -7.11
CA LEU A 33 10.77 13.62 -8.04
C LEU A 33 10.85 15.02 -7.40
N THR A 34 10.57 15.12 -6.09
CA THR A 34 10.57 16.38 -5.34
C THR A 34 11.92 16.65 -4.66
N PHE A 35 12.92 15.80 -4.85
CA PHE A 35 14.24 16.03 -4.28
C PHE A 35 14.92 17.21 -4.98
N SER A 36 15.76 17.93 -4.23
CA SER A 36 16.59 18.98 -4.81
C SER A 36 17.46 18.41 -5.92
N GLU A 37 17.50 19.10 -7.06
CA GLU A 37 18.35 18.78 -8.21
C GLU A 37 19.82 18.55 -7.81
N ALA A 38 20.31 19.28 -6.79
CA ALA A 38 21.67 19.14 -6.27
C ALA A 38 21.99 17.72 -5.77
N ARG A 39 20.99 16.94 -5.35
CA ARG A 39 21.18 15.55 -4.91
C ARG A 39 21.48 14.61 -6.07
N LYS A 40 21.18 14.99 -7.32
CA LYS A 40 21.39 14.19 -8.53
C LYS A 40 20.89 12.75 -8.41
N MET A 41 19.81 12.54 -7.64
CA MET A 41 19.21 11.22 -7.48
C MET A 41 18.28 10.95 -8.66
N PRO A 42 18.40 9.78 -9.31
CA PRO A 42 17.48 9.43 -10.38
C PRO A 42 16.07 9.23 -9.81
N ILE A 43 15.07 9.63 -10.60
CA ILE A 43 13.67 9.32 -10.32
C ILE A 43 13.52 7.80 -10.33
N GLN A 44 12.89 7.27 -9.28
CA GLN A 44 12.55 5.86 -9.19
C GLN A 44 11.08 5.68 -9.52
N GLU A 45 10.80 4.87 -10.53
CA GLU A 45 9.45 4.53 -10.97
C GLU A 45 9.08 3.11 -10.51
N ILE A 46 7.92 2.97 -9.89
CA ILE A 46 7.43 1.71 -9.35
C ILE A 46 6.05 1.44 -9.94
N HIS A 47 5.92 0.31 -10.66
CA HIS A 47 4.65 -0.13 -11.23
C HIS A 47 4.00 -1.18 -10.33
N LEU A 48 2.80 -0.87 -9.82
CA LEU A 48 2.04 -1.77 -8.96
C LEU A 48 1.78 -3.12 -9.64
N LYS A 49 1.46 -3.13 -10.94
CA LYS A 49 1.23 -4.37 -11.70
C LYS A 49 2.43 -5.32 -11.68
N ILE A 50 3.65 -4.79 -11.80
CA ILE A 50 4.88 -5.58 -11.75
C ILE A 50 5.09 -6.11 -10.33
N VAL A 51 4.90 -5.27 -9.30
CA VAL A 51 5.01 -5.68 -7.89
C VAL A 51 4.07 -6.85 -7.58
N LEU A 52 2.80 -6.74 -7.96
CA LEU A 52 1.79 -7.78 -7.74
C LEU A 52 2.14 -9.08 -8.49
N GLN A 53 2.61 -8.96 -9.74
CA GLN A 53 3.03 -10.11 -10.55
C GLN A 53 4.24 -10.83 -9.93
N GLU A 54 5.29 -10.10 -9.57
CA GLU A 54 6.52 -10.67 -9.01
C GLU A 54 6.29 -11.28 -7.61
N LEU A 55 5.38 -10.72 -6.84
CA LEU A 55 4.99 -11.29 -5.54
C LEU A 55 3.98 -12.44 -5.67
N ASN A 56 3.32 -12.57 -6.82
CA ASN A 56 2.18 -13.44 -7.11
C ASN A 56 1.01 -13.20 -6.13
N LEU A 57 0.61 -11.94 -6.01
CA LEU A 57 -0.45 -11.47 -5.12
C LEU A 57 -1.49 -10.68 -5.89
N SER A 58 -2.74 -10.80 -5.47
CA SER A 58 -3.82 -9.86 -5.80
C SER A 58 -3.67 -8.56 -5.00
N GLN A 59 -4.34 -7.48 -5.43
CA GLN A 59 -4.34 -6.22 -4.66
C GLN A 59 -4.87 -6.41 -3.23
N LYS A 60 -5.86 -7.29 -3.02
CA LYS A 60 -6.42 -7.56 -1.69
C LYS A 60 -5.38 -8.21 -0.77
N GLU A 61 -4.66 -9.21 -1.27
CA GLU A 61 -3.57 -9.85 -0.54
C GLU A 61 -2.39 -8.89 -0.30
N PHE A 62 -2.12 -7.99 -1.25
CA PHE A 62 -1.09 -6.96 -1.11
C PHE A 62 -1.42 -5.94 -0.01
N VAL A 63 -2.68 -5.51 0.10
CA VAL A 63 -3.12 -4.64 1.22
C VAL A 63 -2.89 -5.32 2.56
N ASP A 64 -3.30 -6.59 2.68
CA ASP A 64 -3.08 -7.38 3.90
C ASP A 64 -1.58 -7.56 4.22
N LEU A 65 -0.76 -7.77 3.19
CA LEU A 65 0.70 -7.80 3.32
C LEU A 65 1.23 -6.47 3.89
N CYS A 66 0.81 -5.33 3.34
CA CYS A 66 1.25 -4.01 3.83
C CYS A 66 0.86 -3.77 5.29
N ILE A 67 -0.36 -4.14 5.68
CA ILE A 67 -0.82 -4.03 7.07
C ILE A 67 0.04 -4.90 8.01
N LEU A 68 0.37 -6.13 7.60
CA LEU A 68 1.24 -7.02 8.39
C LEU A 68 2.68 -6.51 8.53
N MET A 69 3.22 -5.90 7.47
CA MET A 69 4.55 -5.29 7.51
C MET A 69 4.59 -4.03 8.40
N GLY A 70 3.44 -3.44 8.68
CA GLY A 70 3.26 -2.20 9.42
C GLY A 70 2.79 -1.07 8.51
N CYS A 71 1.76 -0.36 8.95
CA CYS A 71 1.23 0.85 8.33
C CYS A 71 0.85 1.86 9.41
N ASP A 72 0.57 3.10 9.01
CA ASP A 72 0.28 4.18 9.96
C ASP A 72 -1.14 4.14 10.56
N TYR A 73 -2.01 3.26 10.04
CA TYR A 73 -3.45 3.24 10.37
C TYR A 73 -3.83 2.26 11.47
N THR A 74 -2.95 1.34 11.85
CA THR A 74 -3.20 0.32 12.89
C THR A 74 -1.90 -0.26 13.43
N GLY A 75 -1.97 -1.00 14.55
CA GLY A 75 -0.81 -1.71 15.09
C GLY A 75 -0.32 -2.84 14.16
N SER A 76 0.79 -3.47 14.51
CA SER A 76 1.29 -4.66 13.82
C SER A 76 1.64 -5.78 14.80
N ILE A 77 1.72 -7.02 14.30
CA ILE A 77 2.06 -8.17 15.15
C ILE A 77 3.57 -8.16 15.44
N ARG A 78 3.94 -8.01 16.72
CA ARG A 78 5.34 -7.96 17.13
C ARG A 78 6.07 -9.24 16.69
N GLY A 79 7.24 -9.08 16.05
CA GLY A 79 8.06 -10.19 15.58
C GLY A 79 7.68 -10.73 14.19
N ILE A 80 6.63 -10.20 13.56
CA ILE A 80 6.30 -10.43 12.15
C ILE A 80 6.79 -9.23 11.34
N GLY A 81 7.91 -9.39 10.66
CA GLY A 81 8.48 -8.38 9.76
C GLY A 81 8.24 -8.69 8.27
N PRO A 82 8.89 -7.97 7.34
CA PRO A 82 8.64 -8.11 5.89
C PRO A 82 8.74 -9.54 5.35
N LYS A 83 9.84 -10.24 5.66
CA LYS A 83 10.06 -11.61 5.20
C LYS A 83 8.95 -12.56 5.67
N LYS A 84 8.59 -12.48 6.95
CA LYS A 84 7.57 -13.36 7.54
C LYS A 84 6.17 -13.02 7.04
N SER A 85 5.88 -11.74 6.82
CA SER A 85 4.61 -11.28 6.26
C SER A 85 4.37 -11.84 4.85
N ILE A 86 5.41 -11.84 4.00
CA ILE A 86 5.33 -12.42 2.65
C ILE A 86 5.06 -13.93 2.71
N GLU A 87 5.77 -14.67 3.57
CA GLU A 87 5.55 -16.11 3.78
C GLU A 87 4.09 -16.37 4.19
N LEU A 88 3.62 -15.68 5.24
CA LEU A 88 2.29 -15.87 5.80
C LEU A 88 1.18 -15.53 4.80
N ILE A 89 1.31 -14.44 4.03
CA ILE A 89 0.31 -14.06 3.03
C ILE A 89 0.28 -15.04 1.86
N ARG A 90 1.43 -15.58 1.45
CA ARG A 90 1.47 -16.59 0.39
C ARG A 90 0.74 -17.87 0.80
N ASP A 91 0.90 -18.29 2.05
CA ASP A 91 0.35 -19.54 2.58
C ASP A 91 -1.14 -19.40 2.95
N HIS A 92 -1.55 -18.25 3.49
CA HIS A 92 -2.85 -18.07 4.13
C HIS A 92 -3.77 -17.05 3.43
N LYS A 93 -3.25 -16.24 2.52
CA LYS A 93 -3.97 -15.27 1.67
C LYS A 93 -4.65 -14.09 2.37
N SER A 94 -4.87 -14.14 3.68
CA SER A 94 -5.59 -13.11 4.43
C SER A 94 -5.15 -13.04 5.88
N ILE A 95 -5.24 -11.86 6.50
CA ILE A 95 -4.92 -11.66 7.92
C ILE A 95 -5.79 -12.58 8.81
N GLU A 96 -7.06 -12.75 8.49
CA GLU A 96 -8.00 -13.59 9.24
C GLU A 96 -7.55 -15.05 9.27
N THR A 97 -7.07 -15.57 8.14
CA THR A 97 -6.58 -16.95 8.04
C THR A 97 -5.24 -17.09 8.73
N ILE A 98 -4.37 -16.08 8.67
CA ILE A 98 -3.11 -16.03 9.41
C ILE A 98 -3.39 -16.11 10.92
N LEU A 99 -4.30 -15.29 11.44
CA LEU A 99 -4.68 -15.27 12.86
C LEU A 99 -5.25 -16.60 13.37
N LYS A 100 -5.78 -17.45 12.49
CA LYS A 100 -6.25 -18.80 12.84
C LYS A 100 -5.11 -19.83 12.90
N ASN A 101 -3.98 -19.59 12.23
CA ASN A 101 -2.92 -20.57 12.01
C ASN A 101 -1.57 -20.20 12.65
N ILE A 102 -1.38 -18.97 13.11
CA ILE A 102 -0.16 -18.57 13.82
C ILE A 102 -0.16 -19.01 15.29
N ASP A 103 1.04 -19.22 15.82
CA ASP A 103 1.29 -19.34 17.25
C ASP A 103 1.12 -17.97 17.92
N LYS A 104 0.02 -17.79 18.66
CA LYS A 104 -0.35 -16.54 19.32
C LYS A 104 0.46 -16.27 20.60
N ASP A 105 1.06 -17.30 21.19
CA ASP A 105 1.94 -17.11 22.36
C ASP A 105 3.26 -16.48 21.90
N LYS A 106 3.74 -16.90 20.72
CA LYS A 106 4.95 -16.34 20.09
C LYS A 106 4.70 -15.02 19.36
N TYR A 107 3.56 -14.90 18.68
CA TYR A 107 3.19 -13.75 17.86
C TYR A 107 1.83 -13.19 18.30
N PRO A 108 1.73 -12.61 19.51
CA PRO A 108 0.48 -12.08 20.01
C PRO A 108 0.04 -10.88 19.16
N PRO A 109 -1.17 -10.92 18.57
CA PRO A 109 -1.72 -9.75 17.89
C PRO A 109 -1.97 -8.61 18.88
N PRO A 110 -1.97 -7.34 18.43
CA PRO A 110 -2.35 -6.22 19.28
C PRO A 110 -3.75 -6.40 19.89
N GLU A 111 -3.94 -5.88 21.10
CA GLU A 111 -5.27 -5.84 21.72
C GLU A 111 -6.21 -4.95 20.88
N ASN A 112 -7.43 -5.43 20.61
CA ASN A 112 -8.41 -4.74 19.76
C ASN A 112 -7.85 -4.31 18.39
N TRP A 113 -7.02 -5.17 17.78
CA TRP A 113 -6.36 -4.86 16.51
C TRP A 113 -7.35 -4.59 15.36
N ASN A 114 -7.52 -3.31 15.03
CA ASN A 114 -8.42 -2.86 13.97
C ASN A 114 -7.75 -2.92 12.58
N PHE A 115 -7.35 -4.11 12.13
CA PHE A 115 -6.80 -4.28 10.78
C PHE A 115 -7.89 -4.16 9.70
N GLU A 116 -9.13 -4.50 10.02
CA GLU A 116 -10.27 -4.37 9.10
C GLU A 116 -10.53 -2.91 8.73
N GLY A 117 -10.48 -1.99 9.71
CA GLY A 117 -10.61 -0.55 9.46
C GLY A 117 -9.45 0.00 8.62
N ALA A 118 -8.22 -0.43 8.87
CA ALA A 118 -7.08 -0.05 8.02
C ALA A 118 -7.24 -0.58 6.58
N ARG A 119 -7.72 -1.82 6.43
CA ARG A 119 -8.01 -2.41 5.12
C ARG A 119 -9.09 -1.63 4.38
N ASP A 120 -10.19 -1.30 5.06
CA ASP A 120 -11.28 -0.50 4.48
C ASP A 120 -10.78 0.87 4.03
N LEU A 121 -9.95 1.53 4.83
CA LEU A 121 -9.32 2.80 4.46
C LEU A 121 -8.48 2.69 3.18
N PHE A 122 -7.71 1.61 3.00
CA PHE A 122 -6.94 1.42 1.77
C PHE A 122 -7.79 1.07 0.55
N VAL A 123 -8.85 0.28 0.74
CA VAL A 123 -9.69 -0.23 -0.35
C VAL A 123 -10.74 0.79 -0.78
N ASN A 124 -11.35 1.48 0.19
CA ASN A 124 -12.43 2.45 0.03
C ASN A 124 -12.03 3.82 0.64
N PRO A 125 -10.91 4.44 0.21
CA PRO A 125 -10.52 5.73 0.76
C PRO A 125 -11.55 6.80 0.40
N GLU A 126 -11.76 7.74 1.32
CA GLU A 126 -12.52 8.95 1.02
C GLU A 126 -11.73 9.81 0.02
N VAL A 127 -12.21 9.86 -1.23
CA VAL A 127 -11.59 10.60 -2.32
C VAL A 127 -12.66 11.36 -3.11
N THR A 128 -12.29 12.52 -3.61
CA THR A 128 -13.11 13.25 -4.58
C THR A 128 -13.15 12.47 -5.89
N ASP A 129 -14.33 12.37 -6.50
CA ASP A 129 -14.52 11.76 -7.82
C ASP A 129 -13.57 12.42 -8.85
N PRO A 130 -12.59 11.67 -9.39
CA PRO A 130 -11.63 12.20 -10.35
C PRO A 130 -12.26 12.83 -11.60
N GLU A 131 -13.48 12.43 -11.98
CA GLU A 131 -14.17 13.00 -13.14
C GLU A 131 -14.63 14.45 -12.91
N THR A 132 -14.82 14.84 -11.65
CA THR A 132 -15.23 16.19 -11.27
C THR A 132 -14.06 17.16 -11.17
N ILE A 133 -12.82 16.66 -11.26
CA ILE A 133 -11.60 17.46 -11.15
C ILE A 133 -11.15 17.90 -12.54
N ASP A 134 -11.14 19.21 -12.76
CA ASP A 134 -10.61 19.86 -13.97
C ASP A 134 -9.23 20.47 -13.68
N LEU A 135 -8.18 19.86 -14.23
CA LEU A 135 -6.80 20.33 -14.06
C LEU A 135 -6.46 21.38 -15.13
N LYS A 136 -6.17 22.60 -14.69
CA LYS A 136 -5.74 23.71 -15.55
C LYS A 136 -4.41 24.25 -15.08
N TRP A 137 -3.48 24.42 -16.02
CA TRP A 137 -2.23 25.14 -15.81
C TRP A 137 -2.36 26.49 -16.51
N GLY A 138 -2.40 27.57 -15.73
CA GLY A 138 -2.35 28.93 -16.23
C GLY A 138 -0.91 29.41 -16.41
N GLU A 139 -0.76 30.52 -17.12
CA GLU A 139 0.50 31.29 -17.19
C GLU A 139 0.76 32.09 -15.92
#